data_AF-A0A1C7MEI0-F1
#
_entry.id   AF-A0A1C7MEI0-F1
#
_cell.length_a   1.000
_cell.length_b   1.000
_cell.length_c   1.000
_cell.angle_alpha   90.00
_cell.angle_beta   90.00
_cell.angle_gamma   90.00
#
_symmetry.space_group_name_H-M   'P 1'
#
loop_
_entity.id
_entity.type
_entity.pdbx_description
1 polymer ?
#
loop_
_entity_poly.entity_id
_entity_poly.type
_entity_poly.pdbx_seq_one_letter_code
_entity_poly.pdbx_strand_id
1 'polypeptide(L)'
;MASIAPLIMDGSVLEGGGQLLRNAVALSALLPRRISIQNIRHSRSPAGLKPQHSTGLYLTADICSARISGAECGHTNSRLHYTSPPNRPPLPYLLLLLSSSHRTYPWGGTNATQAPQIDYTEHVFLPFLRKHFGLLPTLTIRKRGYYPKGGGEVEFSIPP
;
A
#
# COMPACT_ATOMS: atom_id res chain seq x y z
N MET A 1 15.82 -25.67 -1.75
CA MET A 1 15.62 -24.34 -2.38
C MET A 1 16.56 -23.35 -1.71
N ALA A 2 17.47 -22.73 -2.44
CA ALA A 2 18.40 -21.74 -1.87
C ALA A 2 17.61 -20.56 -1.27
N SER A 3 17.85 -20.22 0.00
CA SER A 3 17.26 -19.03 0.61
C SER A 3 17.87 -17.80 -0.06
N ILE A 4 17.10 -17.12 -0.91
CA ILE A 4 17.53 -15.84 -1.48
C ILE A 4 17.63 -14.84 -0.33
N ALA A 5 18.82 -14.26 -0.16
CA ALA A 5 19.06 -13.23 0.83
C ALA A 5 18.09 -12.04 0.64
N PRO A 6 17.62 -11.40 1.72
CA PRO A 6 16.71 -10.27 1.61
C PRO A 6 17.39 -9.11 0.89
N LEU A 7 16.67 -8.46 -0.03
CA LEU A 7 17.11 -7.23 -0.67
C LEU A 7 17.06 -6.09 0.35
N ILE A 8 18.20 -5.50 0.63
CA ILE A 8 18.35 -4.38 1.57
C ILE A 8 18.18 -3.08 0.79
N MET A 9 17.32 -2.19 1.29
CA MET A 9 17.02 -0.89 0.70
C MET A 9 17.17 0.22 1.74
N ASP A 10 17.71 1.35 1.31
CA ASP A 10 17.74 2.58 2.08
C ASP A 10 16.49 3.42 1.73
N GLY A 11 15.64 3.69 2.71
CA GLY A 11 14.41 4.45 2.58
C GLY A 11 14.58 5.98 2.67
N SER A 12 15.81 6.47 2.84
CA SER A 12 16.14 7.90 2.82
C SER A 12 16.41 8.44 1.40
N VAL A 13 16.68 7.55 0.45
CA VAL A 13 17.01 7.91 -0.94
C VAL A 13 15.79 8.43 -1.72
N LEU A 14 16.04 9.03 -2.89
CA LEU A 14 15.03 9.71 -3.71
C LEU A 14 14.33 10.80 -2.91
N GLU A 15 12.99 10.85 -2.92
CA GLU A 15 12.23 11.86 -2.17
C GLU A 15 12.17 11.62 -0.65
N GLY A 16 12.77 10.52 -0.16
CA GLY A 16 12.66 10.10 1.24
C GLY A 16 11.21 9.97 1.71
N GLY A 17 10.29 9.68 0.79
CA GLY A 17 8.84 9.72 0.99
C GLY A 17 8.22 8.33 1.16
N GLY A 18 6.90 8.29 1.37
CA GLY A 18 6.16 7.02 1.48
C GLY A 18 6.01 6.24 0.16
N GLN A 19 6.40 6.81 -0.98
CA GLN A 19 6.28 6.16 -2.29
C GLN A 19 7.22 4.96 -2.43
N LEU A 20 8.50 5.11 -2.06
CA LEU A 20 9.48 4.01 -2.08
C LEU A 20 8.95 2.83 -1.27
N LEU A 21 8.47 3.10 -0.06
CA LEU A 21 7.91 2.10 0.83
C LEU A 21 6.74 1.32 0.19
N ARG A 22 5.77 2.05 -0.37
CA ARG A 22 4.61 1.44 -1.03
C ARG A 22 5.03 0.58 -2.22
N ASN A 23 5.89 1.11 -3.09
CA ASN A 23 6.34 0.41 -4.30
C ASN A 23 7.23 -0.80 -3.97
N ALA A 24 8.09 -0.70 -2.95
CA ALA A 24 8.96 -1.79 -2.55
C ALA A 24 8.17 -2.97 -1.99
N VAL A 25 7.25 -2.70 -1.04
CA VAL A 25 6.39 -3.73 -0.44
C VAL A 25 5.41 -4.29 -1.45
N ALA A 26 4.91 -3.41 -2.33
CA ALA A 26 4.22 -3.81 -3.52
C ALA A 26 5.06 -4.86 -4.27
N LEU A 27 6.15 -4.46 -4.90
CA LEU A 27 6.94 -5.35 -5.75
C LEU A 27 7.42 -6.62 -5.03
N SER A 28 7.68 -6.57 -3.72
CA SER A 28 8.02 -7.75 -2.90
C SER A 28 6.84 -8.70 -2.64
N ALA A 29 5.61 -8.21 -2.67
CA ALA A 29 4.44 -9.08 -2.70
C ALA A 29 4.37 -9.83 -4.04
N LEU A 30 4.61 -9.13 -5.17
CA LEU A 30 4.55 -9.72 -6.51
C LEU A 30 5.73 -10.59 -6.91
N LEU A 31 6.93 -10.19 -6.52
CA LEU A 31 8.17 -10.88 -6.80
C LEU A 31 8.49 -11.73 -5.58
N PRO A 32 8.94 -12.98 -5.71
CA PRO A 32 9.28 -13.84 -4.56
C PRO A 32 10.62 -13.39 -3.91
N ARG A 33 10.72 -12.11 -3.61
CA ARG A 33 11.90 -11.39 -3.15
C ARG A 33 11.59 -10.82 -1.78
N ARG A 34 12.30 -11.30 -0.76
CA ARG A 34 12.23 -10.76 0.60
C ARG A 34 12.90 -9.39 0.62
N ILE A 35 12.36 -8.44 1.38
CA ILE A 35 12.92 -7.09 1.45
C ILE A 35 13.15 -6.63 2.88
N SER A 36 14.14 -5.77 3.06
CA SER A 36 14.37 -5.01 4.28
C SER A 36 14.62 -3.54 3.96
N ILE A 37 13.87 -2.63 4.58
CA ILE A 37 13.98 -1.18 4.34
C ILE A 37 14.43 -0.50 5.62
N GLN A 38 15.50 0.30 5.55
CA GLN A 38 16.04 1.11 6.65
C GLN A 38 15.77 2.60 6.41
N ASN A 39 16.05 3.46 7.39
CA ASN A 39 15.99 4.93 7.26
C ASN A 39 14.67 5.46 6.67
N ILE A 40 13.54 4.81 7.00
CA ILE A 40 12.24 5.12 6.40
C ILE A 40 11.83 6.55 6.73
N ARG A 41 11.68 7.38 5.69
CA ARG A 41 11.31 8.80 5.82
C ARG A 41 12.23 9.57 6.78
N HIS A 42 13.51 9.22 6.84
CA HIS A 42 14.46 9.82 7.77
C HIS A 42 14.56 11.35 7.61
N SER A 43 14.59 11.84 6.38
CA SER A 43 14.74 13.27 6.06
C SER A 43 13.41 14.07 6.08
N ARG A 44 12.30 13.48 6.55
CA ARG A 44 10.98 14.14 6.58
C ARG A 44 10.59 14.53 8.00
N SER A 45 9.76 15.57 8.14
CA SER A 45 9.13 15.93 9.41
C SER A 45 7.62 15.62 9.39
N PRO A 46 7.07 14.83 10.33
CA PRO A 46 7.80 13.93 11.22
C PRO A 46 8.39 12.75 10.43
N ALA A 47 9.53 12.26 10.93
CA ALA A 47 10.28 11.13 10.37
C ALA A 47 9.62 9.80 10.72
N GLY A 48 10.03 8.71 10.04
CA GLY A 48 9.47 7.37 10.28
C GLY A 48 8.10 7.14 9.64
N LEU A 49 7.47 6.03 10.03
CA LEU A 49 6.15 5.65 9.56
C LEU A 49 5.06 6.53 10.18
N LYS A 50 4.04 6.83 9.37
CA LYS A 50 2.80 7.52 9.76
C LYS A 50 1.67 6.49 9.75
N PRO A 51 0.50 6.76 10.36
CA PRO A 51 -0.59 5.78 10.41
C PRO A 51 -0.98 5.26 9.02
N GLN A 52 -1.07 6.14 8.02
CA GLN A 52 -1.34 5.78 6.62
C GLN A 52 -0.31 4.82 5.98
N HIS A 53 0.95 4.86 6.43
CA HIS A 53 1.97 3.92 5.96
C HIS A 53 1.76 2.56 6.63
N SER A 54 1.66 2.54 7.96
CA SER A 54 1.43 1.32 8.73
C SER A 54 0.17 0.58 8.28
N THR A 55 -0.95 1.29 8.09
CA THR A 55 -2.20 0.70 7.60
C THR A 55 -2.03 0.04 6.23
N GLY A 56 -1.40 0.72 5.27
CA GLY A 56 -1.16 0.14 3.93
C GLY A 56 -0.21 -1.07 3.96
N LEU A 57 0.81 -1.02 4.82
CA LEU A 57 1.75 -2.12 5.02
C LEU A 57 1.08 -3.38 5.60
N TYR A 58 0.33 -3.24 6.69
CA TYR A 58 -0.42 -4.34 7.29
C TYR A 58 -1.48 -4.88 6.35
N LEU A 59 -2.20 -3.99 5.64
CA LEU A 59 -3.17 -4.40 4.63
C LEU A 59 -2.53 -5.30 3.55
N THR A 60 -1.37 -4.88 3.03
CA THR A 60 -0.65 -5.68 2.03
C THR A 60 -0.20 -7.03 2.61
N ALA A 61 0.22 -7.03 3.88
CA ALA A 61 0.61 -8.26 4.55
C ALA A 61 -0.57 -9.22 4.71
N ASP A 62 -1.73 -8.71 5.14
CA ASP A 62 -2.95 -9.50 5.32
C ASP A 62 -3.42 -10.12 4.01
N ILE A 63 -3.53 -9.30 2.94
CA ILE A 63 -3.96 -9.74 1.60
C ILE A 63 -3.04 -10.86 1.08
N CYS A 64 -1.74 -10.71 1.26
CA CYS A 64 -0.76 -11.65 0.74
C CYS A 64 -0.41 -12.77 1.73
N SER A 65 -1.04 -12.82 2.91
CA SER A 65 -0.62 -13.70 4.02
C SER A 65 0.90 -13.61 4.30
N ALA A 66 1.46 -12.41 4.19
CA ALA A 66 2.88 -12.13 4.33
C ALA A 66 3.26 -11.88 5.79
N ARG A 67 4.53 -12.14 6.10
CA ARG A 67 5.12 -11.77 7.40
C ARG A 67 5.71 -10.37 7.28
N ILE A 68 5.35 -9.51 8.23
CA ILE A 68 5.85 -8.14 8.32
C ILE A 68 6.30 -7.83 9.75
N SER A 69 7.38 -7.06 9.90
CA SER A 69 7.87 -6.57 11.21
C SER A 69 8.50 -5.19 11.05
N GLY A 70 8.42 -4.36 12.09
CA GLY A 70 8.91 -2.97 12.06
C GLY A 70 8.00 -1.99 11.32
N ALA A 71 6.70 -2.32 11.16
CA ALA A 71 5.70 -1.47 10.51
C ALA A 71 4.97 -0.52 11.48
N GLU A 72 5.49 -0.32 12.70
CA GLU A 72 4.90 0.51 13.75
C GLU A 72 5.08 2.02 13.47
N CYS A 73 4.04 2.80 13.76
CA CYS A 73 4.04 4.25 13.54
C CYS A 73 4.93 4.98 14.55
N GLY A 74 5.56 6.09 14.14
CA GLY A 74 6.29 6.99 15.05
C GLY A 74 7.74 6.60 15.35
N HIS A 75 8.20 5.42 14.91
CA HIS A 75 9.59 5.00 15.12
C HIS A 75 10.52 5.54 14.02
N THR A 76 11.41 6.47 14.40
CA THR A 76 12.39 7.18 13.56
C THR A 76 13.50 6.29 13.00
N ASN A 77 13.69 5.09 13.56
CA ASN A 77 14.73 4.14 13.17
C ASN A 77 14.14 2.77 12.80
N SER A 78 12.92 2.77 12.25
CA SER A 78 12.20 1.55 11.90
C SER A 78 12.88 0.85 10.72
N ARG A 79 13.42 -0.35 10.99
CA ARG A 79 13.79 -1.31 9.96
C ARG A 79 12.58 -2.17 9.65
N LEU A 80 12.02 -2.00 8.46
CA LEU A 80 10.94 -2.85 7.98
C LEU A 80 11.52 -4.15 7.43
N HIS A 81 10.89 -5.28 7.74
CA HIS A 81 11.09 -6.53 7.04
C HIS A 81 9.76 -7.04 6.49
N TYR A 82 9.74 -7.45 5.22
CA TYR A 82 8.56 -8.01 4.57
C TYR A 82 8.93 -9.30 3.82
N THR A 83 8.10 -10.33 3.96
CA THR A 83 8.27 -11.63 3.31
C THR A 83 6.92 -12.22 2.95
N SER A 84 6.65 -12.34 1.65
CA SER A 84 5.46 -13.01 1.11
C SER A 84 5.67 -14.53 0.98
N PRO A 85 4.62 -15.35 1.18
CA PRO A 85 4.66 -16.80 0.92
C PRO A 85 4.68 -17.09 -0.60
N PRO A 86 5.09 -18.30 -1.01
CA PRO A 86 5.15 -18.67 -2.44
C PRO A 86 3.76 -18.77 -3.11
N ASN A 87 2.73 -19.21 -2.39
CA ASN A 87 1.35 -19.31 -2.88
C ASN A 87 0.59 -18.00 -2.63
N ARG A 88 0.83 -17.01 -3.48
CA ARG A 88 0.23 -15.67 -3.39
C ARG A 88 -0.88 -15.47 -4.43
N PRO A 89 -1.90 -14.65 -4.15
CA PRO A 89 -2.94 -14.35 -5.14
C PRO A 89 -2.33 -13.66 -6.39
N PRO A 90 -2.79 -14.01 -7.61
CA PRO A 90 -2.32 -13.39 -8.85
C PRO A 90 -2.74 -11.91 -8.96
N LEU A 91 -1.98 -11.19 -9.79
CA LEU A 91 -2.04 -9.76 -10.13
C LEU A 91 -3.47 -9.25 -10.39
N PRO A 92 -4.06 -8.51 -9.43
CA PRO A 92 -4.18 -7.04 -9.59
C PRO A 92 -4.05 -6.24 -8.27
N TYR A 93 -3.81 -6.91 -7.14
CA TYR A 93 -3.93 -6.36 -5.79
C TYR A 93 -2.99 -5.20 -5.43
N LEU A 94 -1.99 -4.97 -6.27
CA LEU A 94 -0.79 -4.28 -5.83
C LEU A 94 -0.56 -2.93 -6.50
N LEU A 95 -1.19 -2.71 -7.66
CA LEU A 95 -1.39 -1.36 -8.17
C LEU A 95 -2.49 -0.62 -7.36
N LEU A 96 -3.14 -1.33 -6.42
CA LEU A 96 -4.31 -0.93 -5.64
C LEU A 96 -4.08 -0.95 -4.12
N LEU A 97 -2.85 -0.69 -3.66
CA LEU A 97 -2.57 -0.39 -2.24
C LEU A 97 -3.23 0.91 -1.72
N LEU A 98 -4.30 1.37 -2.36
CA LEU A 98 -5.23 2.40 -1.87
C LEU A 98 -6.67 1.91 -1.65
N SER A 99 -7.06 0.66 -1.98
CA SER A 99 -8.37 0.11 -1.57
C SER A 99 -8.40 -1.42 -1.72
N SER A 100 -8.75 -2.09 -0.63
CA SER A 100 -8.78 -3.55 -0.48
C SER A 100 -10.01 -4.20 -1.11
N SER A 101 -9.86 -5.45 -1.49
CA SER A 101 -10.96 -6.37 -1.79
C SER A 101 -11.76 -6.74 -0.53
N HIS A 102 -13.08 -6.68 -0.65
CA HIS A 102 -14.08 -7.17 0.31
C HIS A 102 -13.81 -6.86 1.79
N ARG A 103 -13.36 -5.64 2.10
CA ARG A 103 -13.47 -5.07 3.45
C ARG A 103 -13.77 -3.60 3.35
N THR A 104 -14.83 -3.17 4.02
CA THR A 104 -15.04 -1.76 4.34
C THR A 104 -13.89 -1.34 5.26
N TYR A 105 -13.12 -0.33 4.85
CA TYR A 105 -12.17 0.34 5.75
C TYR A 105 -12.86 1.61 6.25
N PRO A 106 -13.40 1.61 7.48
CA PRO A 106 -14.27 2.70 7.95
C PRO A 106 -13.58 4.04 8.20
N TRP A 107 -12.28 4.20 7.87
CA TRP A 107 -11.52 5.38 8.29
C TRP A 107 -10.46 5.80 7.26
N GLY A 108 -10.71 6.87 6.52
CA GLY A 108 -9.73 7.48 5.63
C GLY A 108 -10.19 8.81 5.01
N GLY A 109 -9.29 9.49 4.29
CA GLY A 109 -9.65 10.62 3.44
C GLY A 109 -9.87 10.14 2.01
N THR A 110 -11.07 10.31 1.47
CA THR A 110 -11.35 10.11 0.04
C THR A 110 -10.83 11.27 -0.80
N ASN A 111 -10.71 12.45 -0.19
CA ASN A 111 -10.25 13.68 -0.83
C ASN A 111 -9.19 14.34 0.07
N ALA A 112 -7.93 14.27 -0.35
CA ALA A 112 -6.78 14.80 0.39
C ALA A 112 -5.83 15.58 -0.55
N THR A 113 -5.20 16.64 -0.05
CA THR A 113 -4.47 17.64 -0.85
C THR A 113 -3.17 17.13 -1.49
N GLN A 114 -2.63 15.99 -1.05
CA GLN A 114 -1.36 15.41 -1.53
C GLN A 114 -1.50 13.96 -1.98
N ALA A 115 -2.73 13.54 -2.29
CA ALA A 115 -3.04 12.23 -2.86
C ALA A 115 -4.08 12.41 -3.98
N PRO A 116 -4.11 11.51 -4.98
CA PRO A 116 -5.22 11.48 -5.92
C PRO A 116 -6.55 11.39 -5.18
N GLN A 117 -7.52 12.19 -5.61
CA GLN A 117 -8.89 12.09 -5.10
C GLN A 117 -9.51 10.77 -5.55
N ILE A 118 -10.46 10.25 -4.77
CA ILE A 118 -11.15 9.00 -5.09
C ILE A 118 -11.82 9.02 -6.47
N ASP A 119 -12.27 10.19 -6.90
CA ASP A 119 -12.90 10.43 -8.21
C ASP A 119 -11.94 10.14 -9.38
N TYR A 120 -10.64 10.41 -9.21
CA TYR A 120 -9.63 10.02 -10.19
C TYR A 120 -9.54 8.51 -10.32
N THR A 121 -9.61 7.79 -9.20
CA THR A 121 -9.64 6.33 -9.20
C THR A 121 -10.85 5.84 -9.99
N GLU A 122 -12.04 6.31 -9.62
CA GLU A 122 -13.32 5.89 -10.21
C GLU A 122 -13.42 6.16 -11.72
N HIS A 123 -13.08 7.39 -12.14
CA HIS A 123 -13.36 7.87 -13.49
C HIS A 123 -12.17 7.81 -14.46
N VAL A 124 -10.95 7.58 -13.97
CA VAL A 124 -9.74 7.53 -14.81
C VAL A 124 -9.02 6.20 -14.66
N PHE A 125 -8.61 5.85 -13.44
CA PHE A 125 -7.76 4.69 -13.21
C PHE A 125 -8.49 3.36 -13.43
N LEU A 126 -9.70 3.19 -12.90
CA LEU A 126 -10.46 1.94 -13.09
C LEU A 126 -10.87 1.72 -14.57
N PRO A 127 -11.35 2.74 -15.31
CA PRO A 127 -11.57 2.59 -16.75
C PRO A 127 -10.30 2.23 -17.53
N PHE A 128 -9.14 2.79 -17.15
CA PHE A 128 -7.86 2.42 -17.74
C PHE A 128 -7.52 0.93 -17.49
N LEU A 129 -7.71 0.44 -16.26
CA LEU A 129 -7.52 -0.98 -15.93
C LEU A 129 -8.46 -1.89 -16.72
N ARG A 130 -9.74 -1.52 -16.84
CA ARG A 130 -10.72 -2.26 -17.66
C ARG A 130 -10.30 -2.34 -19.12
N LYS A 131 -9.91 -1.21 -19.69
CA LYS A 131 -9.59 -1.10 -21.11
C LYS A 131 -8.28 -1.80 -21.48
N HIS A 132 -7.26 -1.70 -20.65
CA HIS A 132 -5.90 -2.12 -21.01
C HIS A 132 -5.43 -3.41 -20.35
N PHE A 133 -6.05 -3.83 -19.24
CA PHE A 133 -5.64 -5.02 -18.47
C PHE A 133 -6.76 -6.07 -18.35
N GLY A 134 -7.97 -5.80 -18.87
CA GLY A 134 -9.09 -6.73 -18.82
C GLY A 134 -9.67 -6.96 -17.41
N LEU A 135 -9.27 -6.15 -16.43
CA LEU A 135 -9.74 -6.25 -15.05
C LEU A 135 -11.12 -5.61 -14.92
N LEU A 136 -12.00 -6.18 -14.09
CA LEU A 136 -13.33 -5.64 -13.84
C LEU A 136 -13.51 -5.16 -12.38
N PRO A 137 -12.70 -4.18 -11.91
CA PRO A 137 -12.81 -3.70 -10.55
C PRO A 137 -14.12 -2.94 -10.33
N THR A 138 -14.68 -3.07 -9.12
CA THR A 138 -15.81 -2.31 -8.62
C THR A 138 -15.37 -1.42 -7.46
N LEU A 139 -15.93 -0.21 -7.41
CA LEU A 139 -15.70 0.76 -6.36
C LEU A 139 -17.03 1.40 -6.01
N THR A 140 -17.39 1.37 -4.73
CA THR A 140 -18.57 2.05 -4.18
C THR A 140 -18.11 3.00 -3.08
N ILE A 141 -18.36 4.29 -3.25
CA ILE A 141 -18.11 5.30 -2.22
C ILE A 141 -19.34 5.34 -1.31
N ARG A 142 -19.24 4.74 -0.11
CA ARG A 142 -20.32 4.75 0.89
C ARG A 142 -20.40 6.10 1.60
N LYS A 143 -19.24 6.70 1.87
CA LYS A 143 -19.13 7.99 2.55
C LYS A 143 -17.85 8.71 2.12
N ARG A 144 -17.95 10.01 1.83
CA ARG A 144 -16.75 10.83 1.57
C ARG A 144 -16.11 11.27 2.87
N GLY A 145 -14.78 11.30 2.88
CA GLY A 145 -13.95 11.79 3.98
C GLY A 145 -12.99 12.86 3.48
N TYR A 146 -13.03 14.03 4.11
CA TYR A 146 -12.21 15.18 3.70
C TYR A 146 -11.15 15.49 4.74
N TYR A 147 -9.96 15.88 4.27
CA TYR A 147 -8.92 16.40 5.16
C TYR A 147 -9.44 17.62 5.97
N PRO A 148 -9.06 17.79 7.25
CA PRO A 148 -8.16 16.96 8.05
C PRO A 148 -8.85 15.81 8.81
N LYS A 149 -10.19 15.80 8.90
CA LYS A 149 -10.93 14.85 9.75
C LYS A 149 -11.01 13.44 9.15
N GLY A 150 -11.05 13.30 7.83
CA GLY A 150 -11.23 12.02 7.15
C GLY A 150 -12.62 11.43 7.40
N GLY A 151 -12.70 10.14 7.73
CA GLY A 151 -13.95 9.43 8.03
C GLY A 151 -14.75 8.97 6.80
N GLY A 152 -14.08 8.86 5.65
CA GLY A 152 -14.63 8.29 4.44
C GLY A 152 -14.64 6.77 4.48
N GLU A 153 -15.56 6.20 3.72
CA GLU A 153 -15.84 4.78 3.64
C GLU A 153 -15.98 4.39 2.17
N VAL A 154 -15.13 3.47 1.74
CA VAL A 154 -15.14 2.94 0.37
C VAL A 154 -15.17 1.43 0.43
N GLU A 155 -15.89 0.85 -0.52
CA GLU A 155 -15.93 -0.58 -0.76
C GLU A 155 -15.34 -0.82 -2.14
N PHE A 156 -14.35 -1.70 -2.22
CA PHE A 156 -13.63 -2.00 -3.44
C PHE A 156 -13.56 -3.51 -3.62
N SER A 157 -13.65 -3.97 -4.87
CA SER A 157 -13.49 -5.37 -5.21
C SER A 157 -12.88 -5.51 -6.59
N ILE A 158 -12.09 -6.56 -6.78
CA ILE A 158 -11.61 -7.00 -8.09
C ILE A 158 -11.88 -8.50 -8.16
N PRO A 159 -12.64 -8.97 -9.16
CA PRO A 159 -12.78 -10.40 -9.39
C PRO A 159 -11.41 -11.03 -9.76
N PRO A 160 -11.22 -12.32 -9.46
CA PRO A 160 -9.99 -13.06 -9.78
C PRO A 160 -9.73 -13.17 -11.29
#